data_AF-A0A165PJF0-F1
#
_entry.id   AF-A0A165PJF0-F1
#
_cell.length_a   1.000
_cell.length_b   1.000
_cell.length_c   1.000
_cell.angle_alpha   90.00
_cell.angle_beta   90.00
_cell.angle_gamma   90.00
#
_symmetry.space_group_name_H-M   'P 1'
#
loop_
_entity.id
_entity.type
_entity.pdbx_description
1 polymer ?
#
loop_
_entity_poly.entity_id
_entity_poly.type
_entity_poly.pdbx_seq_one_letter_code
_entity_poly.pdbx_strand_id
1 'polypeptide(L)'
;MDNQSDKKTAQPEAAKDTGVIGKLKAYRAANQGDATFTLPQTQVIVEFPKFRKHGAWTQVLAMAKNKIAKAQILYICKVCTFDGEKLSEADWRTYIPMEDANELMGEIFGGSDEELEEDDEGNGSTAAA
;
A
#
# COMPACT_ATOMS: atom_id res chain seq x y z
N MET A 1 45.38 -30.50 32.93
CA MET A 1 44.21 -31.36 33.15
C MET A 1 43.08 -30.46 33.63
N ASP A 2 42.48 -29.71 32.70
CA ASP A 2 41.16 -29.97 32.08
C ASP A 2 40.13 -29.10 32.85
N ASN A 3 39.22 -28.32 32.29
CA ASN A 3 38.80 -28.03 30.94
C ASN A 3 37.92 -26.76 31.05
N GLN A 4 38.06 -25.82 30.12
CA GLN A 4 37.11 -24.72 29.90
C GLN A 4 35.69 -25.25 29.70
N SER A 5 34.68 -24.42 30.01
CA SER A 5 33.48 -24.31 29.16
C SER A 5 32.71 -23.04 29.52
N ASP A 6 33.17 -21.94 28.94
CA ASP A 6 32.40 -20.74 28.69
C ASP A 6 31.04 -21.08 28.07
N LYS A 7 29.98 -20.70 28.78
CA LYS A 7 28.60 -20.76 28.28
C LYS A 7 28.41 -19.65 27.25
N LYS A 8 28.87 -19.91 26.02
CA LYS A 8 28.62 -19.07 24.85
C LYS A 8 27.12 -19.08 24.54
N THR A 9 26.42 -18.04 24.98
CA THR A 9 25.06 -17.72 24.57
C THR A 9 25.02 -17.58 23.05
N ALA A 10 24.55 -18.62 22.36
CA ALA A 10 24.25 -18.54 20.94
C ALA A 10 23.01 -17.64 20.77
N GLN A 11 23.24 -16.37 20.44
CA GLN A 11 22.25 -15.59 19.71
C GLN A 11 21.96 -16.35 18.40
N PRO A 12 20.68 -16.57 18.03
CA PRO A 12 20.39 -17.04 16.69
C PRO A 12 20.83 -15.96 15.71
N GLU A 13 21.93 -16.21 14.99
CA GLU A 13 22.29 -15.49 13.78
C GLU A 13 21.04 -15.49 12.89
N ALA A 14 20.55 -14.29 12.58
CA ALA A 14 19.56 -14.09 11.56
C ALA A 14 20.13 -14.67 10.27
N ALA A 15 19.70 -15.89 9.91
CA ALA A 15 19.97 -16.45 8.61
C ALA A 15 19.54 -15.39 7.60
N LYS A 16 20.52 -14.82 6.88
CA LYS A 16 20.25 -13.90 5.79
C LYS A 16 19.38 -14.68 4.82
N ASP A 17 18.08 -14.40 4.82
CA ASP A 17 17.17 -14.92 3.81
C ASP A 17 17.71 -14.42 2.46
N THR A 18 18.50 -15.22 1.75
CA THR A 18 19.11 -14.84 0.46
C THR A 18 18.18 -15.15 -0.72
N GLY A 19 17.05 -15.84 -0.46
CA GLY A 19 16.00 -16.11 -1.42
C GLY A 19 15.05 -14.93 -1.65
N VAL A 20 14.10 -15.12 -2.58
CA VAL A 20 13.07 -14.11 -2.94
C VAL A 20 12.35 -13.55 -1.71
N ILE A 21 11.98 -14.41 -0.76
CA ILE A 21 11.31 -14.01 0.48
C ILE A 21 12.14 -13.03 1.30
N GLY A 22 13.46 -13.20 1.35
CA GLY A 22 14.34 -12.28 2.05
C GLY A 22 14.45 -10.92 1.37
N LYS A 23 14.50 -10.90 0.04
CA LYS A 23 14.43 -9.66 -0.74
C LYS A 23 13.13 -8.91 -0.48
N LEU A 24 11.98 -9.59 -0.48
CA LEU A 24 10.68 -8.99 -0.17
C LEU A 24 10.59 -8.48 1.27
N LYS A 25 11.13 -9.22 2.24
CA LYS A 25 11.23 -8.77 3.64
C LYS A 25 12.11 -7.52 3.77
N ALA A 26 13.26 -7.50 3.11
CA ALA A 26 14.17 -6.36 3.10
C ALA A 26 13.53 -5.12 2.49
N TYR A 27 12.86 -5.26 1.34
CA TYR A 27 12.12 -4.16 0.72
C TYR A 27 11.03 -3.62 1.63
N ARG A 28 10.21 -4.51 2.22
CA ARG A 28 9.18 -4.11 3.19
C ARG A 28 9.79 -3.39 4.39
N ALA A 29 10.92 -3.85 4.91
CA ALA A 29 11.61 -3.23 6.03
C ALA A 29 12.15 -1.82 5.68
N ALA A 30 12.72 -1.66 4.49
CA ALA A 30 13.23 -0.38 3.99
C ALA A 30 12.11 0.64 3.72
N ASN A 31 10.91 0.17 3.37
CA ASN A 31 9.75 1.01 3.03
C ASN A 31 8.70 1.07 4.15
N GLN A 32 9.11 0.89 5.41
CA GLN A 32 8.22 1.11 6.54
C GLN A 32 7.95 2.61 6.77
N GLY A 33 6.91 2.87 7.55
CA GLY A 33 6.48 4.21 7.91
C GLY A 33 5.52 4.80 6.89
N ASP A 34 5.23 6.08 7.10
CA ASP A 34 4.20 6.81 6.40
C ASP A 34 4.84 7.87 5.49
N ALA A 35 4.12 8.16 4.40
CA ALA A 35 4.34 9.28 3.52
C ALA A 35 3.24 10.30 3.77
N THR A 36 3.53 11.56 3.43
CA THR A 36 2.63 12.68 3.63
C THR A 36 2.46 13.42 2.32
N PHE A 37 1.23 13.76 1.99
CA PHE A 37 0.85 14.51 0.80
C PHE A 37 -0.14 15.61 1.19
N THR A 38 0.06 16.83 0.72
CA THR A 38 -0.86 17.95 1.01
C THR A 38 -1.78 18.13 -0.17
N LEU A 39 -3.10 18.07 0.06
CA LEU A 39 -4.10 18.31 -0.98
C LEU A 39 -3.97 19.75 -1.51
N PRO A 40 -3.87 19.97 -2.83
CA PRO A 40 -3.56 21.29 -3.38
C PRO A 40 -4.66 22.33 -3.16
N GLN A 41 -5.94 21.95 -3.14
CA GLN A 41 -7.04 22.89 -2.93
C GLN A 41 -7.40 23.03 -1.45
N THR A 42 -7.69 21.92 -0.77
CA THR A 42 -8.14 21.95 0.63
C THR A 42 -7.01 22.15 1.65
N GLN A 43 -5.75 21.96 1.24
CA GLN A 43 -4.56 22.03 2.10
C GLN A 43 -4.57 21.01 3.25
N VAL A 44 -5.47 20.02 3.21
CA VAL A 44 -5.54 18.93 4.17
C VAL A 44 -4.32 18.03 3.98
N ILE A 45 -3.71 17.63 5.09
CA ILE A 45 -2.54 16.77 5.12
C ILE A 45 -3.00 15.32 5.10
N VAL A 46 -2.65 14.60 4.05
CA VAL A 46 -2.94 13.18 3.89
C VAL A 46 -1.72 12.36 4.27
N GLU A 47 -1.87 11.47 5.24
CA GLU A 47 -0.83 10.51 5.63
C GLU A 47 -1.21 9.11 5.19
N PHE A 48 -0.28 8.36 4.62
CA PHE A 48 -0.52 7.00 4.14
C PHE A 48 0.75 6.13 4.19
N PRO A 49 0.63 4.80 4.36
CA PRO A 49 1.79 3.93 4.47
C PRO A 49 2.57 3.88 3.15
N LYS A 50 3.91 3.97 3.25
CA LYS A 50 4.82 3.79 2.12
C LYS A 50 4.73 2.38 1.55
N PHE A 51 4.78 1.37 2.43
CA PHE A 51 4.55 -0.01 2.04
C PHE A 51 3.08 -0.40 2.21
N ARG A 52 2.43 -0.68 1.07
CA ARG A 52 1.02 -1.05 1.00
C ARG A 52 0.86 -2.55 0.76
N LYS A 53 0.09 -3.23 1.61
CA LYS A 53 -0.15 -4.68 1.49
C LYS A 53 -1.22 -4.95 0.44
N HIS A 54 -0.93 -5.83 -0.52
CA HIS A 54 -1.88 -6.28 -1.55
C HIS A 54 -3.24 -6.72 -0.98
N GLY A 55 -3.26 -7.40 0.17
CA GLY A 55 -4.53 -7.85 0.79
C GLY A 55 -5.50 -6.72 1.15
N ALA A 56 -5.00 -5.49 1.42
CA ALA A 56 -5.88 -4.35 1.67
C ALA A 56 -6.65 -3.95 0.39
N TRP A 57 -5.99 -4.02 -0.78
CA TRP A 57 -6.58 -3.79 -2.09
C TRP A 57 -7.59 -4.89 -2.44
N THR A 58 -7.23 -6.16 -2.30
CA THR A 58 -8.15 -7.28 -2.58
C THR A 58 -9.45 -7.17 -1.79
N GLN A 59 -9.37 -6.78 -0.52
CA GLN A 59 -10.56 -6.62 0.31
C GLN A 59 -11.49 -5.50 -0.21
N VAL A 60 -10.94 -4.34 -0.58
CA VAL A 60 -11.78 -3.22 -1.06
C VAL A 60 -12.30 -3.47 -2.47
N LEU A 61 -11.56 -4.18 -3.31
CA LEU A 61 -11.99 -4.58 -4.65
C LEU A 61 -13.23 -5.50 -4.57
N ALA A 62 -13.20 -6.47 -3.64
CA ALA A 62 -14.35 -7.32 -3.35
C ALA A 62 -15.56 -6.50 -2.83
N MET A 63 -15.34 -5.58 -1.88
CA MET A 63 -16.40 -4.68 -1.37
C MET A 63 -16.99 -3.78 -2.47
N ALA A 64 -16.17 -3.35 -3.42
CA ALA A 64 -16.58 -2.54 -4.55
C ALA A 64 -17.28 -3.34 -5.67
N LYS A 65 -17.41 -4.68 -5.53
CA LYS A 65 -17.91 -5.57 -6.58
C LYS A 65 -17.13 -5.39 -7.89
N ASN A 66 -15.81 -5.33 -7.79
CA ASN A 66 -14.88 -5.13 -8.90
C ASN A 66 -15.04 -3.79 -9.67
N LYS A 67 -15.74 -2.79 -9.08
CA LYS A 67 -15.79 -1.44 -9.65
C LYS A 67 -14.55 -0.65 -9.24
N ILE A 68 -13.58 -0.50 -10.14
CA ILE A 68 -12.26 0.09 -9.87
C ILE A 68 -12.35 1.48 -9.22
N ALA A 69 -13.09 2.42 -9.80
CA ALA A 69 -13.21 3.77 -9.24
C ALA A 69 -13.75 3.78 -7.79
N LYS A 70 -14.70 2.89 -7.48
CA LYS A 70 -15.21 2.73 -6.10
C LYS A 70 -14.17 2.04 -5.20
N ALA A 71 -13.45 1.05 -5.72
CA ALA A 71 -12.38 0.37 -4.99
C ALA A 71 -11.25 1.32 -4.61
N GLN A 72 -10.84 2.21 -5.52
CA GLN A 72 -9.82 3.23 -5.26
C GLN A 72 -10.24 4.18 -4.13
N ILE A 73 -11.47 4.71 -4.17
CA ILE A 73 -11.98 5.57 -3.09
C ILE A 73 -11.99 4.83 -1.75
N LEU A 74 -12.55 3.61 -1.73
CA LEU A 74 -12.58 2.79 -0.52
C LEU A 74 -11.19 2.45 -0.01
N TYR A 75 -10.23 2.25 -0.91
CA TYR A 75 -8.85 2.00 -0.57
C TYR A 75 -8.22 3.21 0.13
N ILE A 76 -8.35 4.40 -0.46
CA ILE A 76 -7.85 5.66 0.10
C ILE A 76 -8.45 5.91 1.48
N CYS A 77 -9.77 5.87 1.62
CA CYS A 77 -10.46 6.02 2.90
C CYS A 77 -9.97 5.02 3.96
N LYS A 78 -9.57 3.81 3.53
CA LYS A 78 -9.08 2.77 4.44
C LYS A 78 -7.63 3.00 4.86
N VAL A 79 -6.73 3.32 3.93
CA VAL A 79 -5.28 3.34 4.20
C VAL A 79 -4.76 4.72 4.60
N CYS A 80 -5.44 5.80 4.22
CA CYS A 80 -5.00 7.16 4.49
C CYS A 80 -5.69 7.77 5.71
N THR A 81 -5.06 8.74 6.34
CA THR A 81 -5.68 9.68 7.28
C THR A 81 -5.59 11.10 6.74
N PHE A 82 -6.57 11.93 7.04
CA PHE A 82 -6.73 13.32 6.59
C PHE A 82 -6.68 14.20 7.84
N ASP A 83 -5.59 14.94 8.04
CA ASP A 83 -5.26 15.66 9.30
C ASP A 83 -5.40 14.75 10.55
N GLY A 84 -5.03 13.48 10.40
CA GLY A 84 -5.13 12.46 11.46
C GLY A 84 -6.50 11.75 11.55
N GLU A 85 -7.50 12.14 10.76
CA GLU A 85 -8.84 11.55 10.78
C GLU A 85 -9.10 10.56 9.64
N LYS A 86 -10.08 9.67 9.81
CA LYS A 86 -10.53 8.74 8.76
C LYS A 86 -11.80 9.28 8.11
N LEU A 87 -11.81 9.36 6.78
CA LEU A 87 -13.00 9.68 6.00
C LEU A 87 -13.79 8.43 5.63
N SER A 88 -15.11 8.52 5.65
CA SER A 88 -15.97 7.51 5.02
C SER A 88 -16.08 7.73 3.51
N GLU A 89 -16.63 6.75 2.77
CA GLU A 89 -16.95 6.93 1.34
C GLU A 89 -17.95 8.08 1.13
N ALA A 90 -18.86 8.30 2.08
CA ALA A 90 -19.83 9.39 2.01
C ALA A 90 -19.12 10.75 2.14
N ASP A 91 -18.27 10.90 3.17
CA ASP A 91 -17.53 12.14 3.39
C ASP A 91 -16.62 12.47 2.21
N TRP A 92 -15.94 11.46 1.67
CA TRP A 92 -15.15 11.62 0.45
C TRP A 92 -15.96 12.23 -0.68
N ARG A 93 -17.14 11.65 -0.98
CA ARG A 93 -18.00 12.12 -2.08
C ARG A 93 -18.60 13.50 -1.83
N THR A 94 -18.80 13.86 -0.57
CA THR A 94 -19.43 15.13 -0.19
C THR A 94 -18.42 16.27 -0.14
N TYR A 95 -17.20 16.02 0.34
CA TYR A 95 -16.29 17.10 0.75
C TYR A 95 -14.99 17.17 -0.04
N ILE A 96 -14.52 16.08 -0.66
CA ILE A 96 -13.26 16.11 -1.42
C ILE A 96 -13.52 16.69 -2.82
N PRO A 97 -12.92 17.84 -3.18
CA PRO A 97 -13.03 18.39 -4.52
C PRO A 97 -12.43 17.46 -5.57
N MET A 98 -12.89 17.60 -6.82
CA MET A 98 -12.43 16.75 -7.93
C MET A 98 -10.92 16.87 -8.17
N GLU A 99 -10.34 18.06 -8.06
CA GLU A 99 -8.90 18.28 -8.27
C GLU A 99 -8.07 17.54 -7.21
N ASP A 100 -8.38 17.75 -5.93
CA ASP A 100 -7.74 17.03 -4.82
C ASP A 100 -7.89 15.51 -4.93
N ALA A 101 -9.07 15.04 -5.36
CA ALA A 101 -9.30 13.63 -5.60
C ALA A 101 -8.38 13.08 -6.69
N ASN A 102 -8.22 13.78 -7.81
CA ASN A 102 -7.39 13.34 -8.93
C ASN A 102 -5.90 13.31 -8.55
N GLU A 103 -5.42 14.35 -7.87
CA GLU A 103 -4.03 14.47 -7.43
C GLU A 103 -3.67 13.39 -6.41
N LEU A 104 -4.52 13.17 -5.41
CA LEU A 104 -4.30 12.11 -4.42
C LEU A 104 -4.36 10.71 -5.05
N MET A 105 -5.23 10.50 -6.05
CA MET A 105 -5.27 9.25 -6.81
C MET A 105 -3.97 9.02 -7.58
N GLY A 106 -3.44 10.05 -8.23
CA GLY A 106 -2.14 10.01 -8.90
C GLY A 106 -0.99 9.70 -7.95
N GLU A 107 -0.97 10.33 -6.78
CA GLU A 107 0.06 10.07 -5.75
C GLU A 107 -0.01 8.63 -5.21
N ILE A 108 -1.21 8.09 -4.94
CA ILE A 108 -1.35 6.78 -4.30
C ILE A 108 -1.21 5.62 -5.29
N PHE A 109 -1.73 5.79 -6.51
CA PHE A 109 -1.81 4.72 -7.51
C PHE A 109 -0.80 4.86 -8.66
N GLY A 110 -0.08 5.98 -8.72
CA GLY A 110 0.82 6.30 -9.84
C GLY A 110 0.09 7.12 -10.89
N GLY A 111 0.47 8.39 -10.99
CA GLY A 111 -0.05 9.38 -11.93
C GLY A 111 1.03 10.37 -12.31
N SER A 112 2.07 9.89 -12.98
CA SER A 112 2.95 10.69 -13.83
C SER A 112 3.31 9.83 -15.03
N ASP A 113 2.97 10.37 -16.20
CA ASP A 113 2.91 9.81 -17.54
C ASP A 113 4.26 9.30 -18.08
N GLU A 114 4.82 8.20 -17.54
CA GLU A 114 6.03 7.60 -18.14
C GLU A 114 6.28 6.09 -17.91
N GLU A 115 5.56 5.37 -17.05
CA GLU A 115 5.76 3.90 -16.90
C GLU A 115 4.46 3.12 -16.56
N LEU A 116 3.38 3.36 -17.30
CA LEU A 116 2.31 2.38 -17.39
C LEU A 116 2.28 1.87 -18.83
N GLU A 117 3.20 0.94 -19.17
CA GLU A 117 2.84 -0.05 -20.18
C GLU A 117 1.51 -0.66 -19.72
N GLU A 118 0.51 -0.66 -20.60
CA GLU A 118 -0.76 -1.33 -20.40
C GLU A 118 -0.50 -2.82 -20.14
N ASP A 119 -0.24 -3.20 -18.89
CA ASP A 119 -0.40 -4.58 -18.47
C ASP A 119 -1.91 -4.78 -18.35
N ASP A 120 -2.50 -5.17 -19.48
CA ASP A 120 -3.74 -5.92 -19.56
C ASP A 120 -3.61 -7.14 -18.62
N GLU A 121 -3.85 -6.91 -17.33
CA GLU A 121 -3.93 -7.94 -16.30
C GLU A 121 -5.26 -8.72 -16.51
N GLY A 122 -5.34 -9.40 -17.65
CA GLY A 122 -5.67 -10.81 -17.74
C GLY A 122 -6.87 -11.26 -16.92
N ASN A 123 -8.06 -10.71 -17.17
CA ASN A 123 -9.28 -11.48 -16.96
C ASN A 123 -9.42 -12.51 -18.10
N GLY A 124 -8.51 -13.48 -18.12
CA GLY A 124 -8.58 -14.67 -18.96
C GLY A 124 -9.64 -15.64 -18.45
N SER A 125 -10.91 -15.26 -18.52
CA SER A 125 -12.02 -16.22 -18.45
C SER A 125 -12.36 -16.70 -19.86
N THR A 126 -11.44 -17.40 -20.51
CA THR A 126 -11.78 -18.34 -21.58
C THR A 126 -12.20 -19.66 -20.96
N ALA A 127 -13.42 -19.69 -20.41
CA ALA A 127 -14.13 -20.94 -20.21
C ALA A 127 -14.78 -21.34 -21.54
N ALA A 128 -14.04 -22.11 -22.33
CA ALA A 128 -14.58 -22.96 -23.37
C ALA A 128 -14.59 -24.39 -22.83
N ALA A 129 -15.78 -24.92 -22.57
CA ALA A 129 -16.15 -26.34 -22.62
C ALA A 129 -17.68 -26.45 -22.61
#